data_AF-A0A2M7MVW9-F1
#
_entry.id   AF-A0A2M7MVW9-F1
#
_cell.length_a   1.000
_cell.length_b   1.000
_cell.length_c   1.000
_cell.angle_alpha   90.00
_cell.angle_beta   90.00
_cell.angle_gamma   90.00
#
_symmetry.space_group_name_H-M   'P 1'
#
loop_
_entity.id
_entity.type
_entity.pdbx_description
1 polymer ?
#
loop_
_entity_poly.entity_id
_entity_poly.type
_entity_poly.pdbx_seq_one_letter_code
_entity_poly.pdbx_strand_id
1 'polypeptide(L)'
;TNGMLVILTPQAMTDPTQTAEELKTHGRIEGKPVLASWMGGSEVSAGEDILNRAGIPTFEFPDDAAQAFNYMWRYAESLRVLYERPGFSGAGGADSPDRATVEAIIQRARDARRTVLTEAESKQILAAYGIPTIPLTVAATEDDAVRAAADLGYPTVLKLHSETITHKTDVGGVQLNLADEAAVRRAFQTIKNTVTEKAGAEHFLGVAVQPMERLDGYELIVGSSIDAQFGPVLLFGTGGTLVEVYKDRALALPPLSDTLARRMMQRTKIYKALEGVRGRKSVDMAALERLMVHFSQLVVEQGWIKEIDINPLLASSDRLLALDARVVLHDPDTTVEQLPKLAIRPYPYEYAGSWTARDGAEFTIRPIRPEDEPAMVRFHENLSERTVYLRYLQQMQLSQRVGHDRMVRICFADYDREIPLVVEWKTPQGYDIIGVARLSKVQGVNEARWAIVIADRFQGKGLGTELLRRMIDVARAEKVARLVADMSPDNVSMRQVFEKFGFKTVAQEGEGELVRVELALS
;
A
#
# COMPACT_ATOMS: atom_id res chain seq x y z
N THR A 1 -3.81 -13.93 19.36
CA THR A 1 -3.21 -15.18 18.86
C THR A 1 -2.61 -15.85 20.06
N ASN A 2 -3.35 -16.79 20.62
CA ASN A 2 -3.02 -17.43 21.91
C ASN A 2 -2.77 -18.91 21.61
N GLY A 3 -1.94 -19.55 22.42
CA GLY A 3 -1.66 -20.98 22.35
C GLY A 3 -0.85 -21.40 23.56
N MET A 4 -0.63 -22.70 23.70
CA MET A 4 -0.03 -23.28 24.89
C MET A 4 1.24 -24.03 24.51
N LEU A 5 2.33 -23.71 25.19
CA LEU A 5 3.57 -24.49 25.15
C LEU A 5 3.64 -25.30 26.44
N VAL A 6 3.62 -26.62 26.32
CA VAL A 6 3.83 -27.55 27.44
C VAL A 6 5.30 -27.95 27.45
N ILE A 7 5.98 -27.72 28.56
CA ILE A 7 7.38 -28.09 28.73
C ILE A 7 7.44 -29.22 29.74
N LEU A 8 8.00 -30.35 29.33
CA LEU A 8 8.23 -31.50 30.18
C LEU A 8 9.73 -31.80 30.21
N THR A 9 10.26 -31.89 31.43
CA THR A 9 11.58 -32.44 31.72
C THR A 9 11.40 -33.66 32.61
N PRO A 10 12.16 -34.75 32.42
CA PRO A 10 11.97 -35.97 33.15
C PRO A 10 12.49 -35.71 34.56
N GLN A 11 11.62 -35.83 35.55
CA GLN A 11 11.97 -35.77 36.96
C GLN A 11 11.67 -37.14 37.56
N ALA A 12 12.29 -37.45 38.71
CA ALA A 12 12.20 -38.77 39.35
C ALA A 12 10.76 -39.28 39.62
N MET A 13 9.75 -38.39 39.59
CA MET A 13 8.34 -38.70 39.84
C MET A 13 7.42 -38.43 38.63
N THR A 14 7.97 -38.10 37.46
CA THR A 14 7.20 -37.74 36.26
C THR A 14 7.30 -38.86 35.24
N ASP A 15 6.17 -39.38 34.76
CA ASP A 15 6.11 -40.30 33.62
C ASP A 15 5.85 -39.49 32.32
N PRO A 16 6.87 -39.33 31.44
CA PRO A 16 6.72 -38.56 30.20
C PRO A 16 5.73 -39.16 29.21
N THR A 17 5.56 -40.49 29.25
CA THR A 17 4.68 -41.23 28.35
C THR A 17 3.24 -41.10 28.80
N GLN A 18 2.97 -41.29 30.09
CA GLN A 18 1.63 -41.09 30.65
C GLN A 18 1.16 -39.64 30.46
N THR A 19 2.05 -38.65 30.66
CA THR A 19 1.72 -37.24 30.45
C THR A 19 1.35 -36.96 28.98
N ALA A 20 2.06 -37.57 28.03
CA ALA A 20 1.73 -37.47 26.61
C ALA A 20 0.37 -38.12 26.29
N GLU A 21 0.03 -39.25 26.91
CA GLU A 21 -1.26 -39.92 26.76
C GLU A 21 -2.45 -39.07 27.21
N GLU A 22 -2.27 -38.26 28.25
CA GLU A 22 -3.30 -37.31 28.69
C GLU A 22 -3.37 -36.09 27.74
N LEU A 23 -2.22 -35.53 27.38
CA LEU A 23 -2.13 -34.34 26.55
C LEU A 23 -2.64 -34.56 25.12
N LYS A 24 -2.54 -35.79 24.57
CA LYS A 24 -2.95 -36.09 23.17
C LYS A 24 -4.40 -35.70 22.87
N THR A 25 -5.27 -35.74 23.88
CA THR A 25 -6.70 -35.39 23.74
C THR A 25 -6.93 -33.88 23.58
N HIS A 26 -5.89 -33.07 23.85
CA HIS A 26 -5.92 -31.61 23.87
C HIS A 26 -5.11 -30.98 22.73
N GLY A 27 -4.97 -31.65 21.59
CA GLY A 27 -4.17 -31.12 20.46
C GLY A 27 -4.60 -29.74 19.96
N ARG A 28 -5.84 -29.34 20.26
CA ARG A 28 -6.26 -27.93 20.26
C ARG A 28 -7.08 -27.64 21.51
N ILE A 29 -6.75 -26.56 22.21
CA ILE A 29 -7.52 -26.10 23.38
C ILE A 29 -8.31 -24.88 22.96
N GLU A 30 -9.64 -24.99 22.88
CA GLU A 30 -10.52 -23.91 22.41
C GLU A 30 -10.11 -23.33 21.04
N GLY A 31 -9.63 -24.20 20.14
CA GLY A 31 -9.13 -23.79 18.81
C GLY A 31 -7.71 -23.20 18.80
N LYS A 32 -7.03 -23.12 19.93
CA LYS A 32 -5.65 -22.62 20.06
C LYS A 32 -4.64 -23.77 19.88
N PRO A 33 -3.50 -23.55 19.21
CA PRO A 33 -2.49 -24.58 19.02
C PRO A 33 -1.81 -24.95 20.35
N VAL A 34 -1.46 -26.22 20.48
CA VAL A 34 -0.60 -26.75 21.55
C VAL A 34 0.72 -27.21 20.95
N LEU A 35 1.82 -26.75 21.54
CA LEU A 35 3.19 -27.19 21.25
C LEU A 35 3.72 -27.91 22.48
N ALA A 36 4.61 -28.86 22.27
CA ALA A 36 5.21 -29.65 23.34
C ALA A 36 6.74 -29.58 23.25
N SER A 37 7.41 -29.35 24.37
CA SER A 37 8.86 -29.54 24.50
C SER A 37 9.10 -30.70 25.44
N TRP A 38 9.53 -31.84 24.90
CA TRP A 38 9.81 -33.07 25.63
C TRP A 38 11.32 -33.22 25.67
N MET A 39 11.94 -32.69 26.72
CA MET A 39 13.39 -32.76 26.89
C MET A 39 13.71 -34.07 27.61
N GLY A 40 14.71 -34.85 27.18
CA GLY A 40 15.10 -36.07 27.91
C GLY A 40 15.65 -37.23 27.08
N GLY A 41 15.84 -37.04 25.78
CA GLY A 41 16.42 -38.07 24.90
C GLY A 41 15.56 -39.33 24.81
N SER A 42 16.16 -40.51 24.98
CA SER A 42 15.46 -41.78 24.78
C SER A 42 14.30 -42.02 25.75
N GLU A 43 14.31 -41.42 26.94
CA GLU A 43 13.27 -41.62 27.96
C GLU A 43 11.94 -40.96 27.59
N VAL A 44 11.96 -39.95 26.72
CA VAL A 44 10.78 -39.18 26.32
C VAL A 44 10.25 -39.55 24.94
N SER A 45 11.02 -40.32 24.15
CA SER A 45 10.73 -40.67 22.75
C SER A 45 9.35 -41.33 22.54
N ALA A 46 8.92 -42.20 23.46
CA ALA A 46 7.58 -42.81 23.38
C ALA A 46 6.46 -41.75 23.53
N GLY A 47 6.66 -40.77 24.41
CA GLY A 47 5.74 -39.63 24.57
C GLY A 47 5.72 -38.73 23.33
N GLU A 48 6.88 -38.48 22.71
CA GLU A 48 6.97 -37.70 21.48
C GLU A 48 6.18 -38.33 20.32
N ASP A 49 6.32 -39.63 20.13
CA ASP A 49 5.58 -40.39 19.11
C ASP A 49 4.06 -40.30 19.30
N ILE A 50 3.59 -40.39 20.56
CA ILE A 50 2.17 -40.27 20.89
C ILE A 50 1.66 -38.87 20.51
N LEU A 51 2.38 -37.82 20.88
CA LEU A 51 2.01 -36.44 20.60
C LEU A 51 2.01 -36.13 19.10
N ASN A 52 3.06 -36.54 18.38
CA ASN A 52 3.17 -36.31 16.94
C ASN A 52 2.05 -37.03 16.15
N ARG A 53 1.68 -38.27 16.54
CA ARG A 53 0.54 -38.98 15.95
C ARG A 53 -0.80 -38.29 16.23
N ALA A 54 -0.92 -37.59 17.34
CA ALA A 54 -2.09 -36.78 17.68
C ALA A 54 -2.09 -35.38 17.03
N GLY A 55 -1.06 -35.06 16.23
CA GLY A 55 -0.92 -33.75 15.58
C GLY A 55 -0.41 -32.64 16.50
N ILE A 56 0.20 -32.99 17.64
CA ILE A 56 0.89 -32.06 18.54
C ILE A 56 2.39 -32.10 18.20
N PRO A 57 2.95 -31.05 17.59
CA PRO A 57 4.38 -30.98 17.29
C PRO A 57 5.24 -30.94 18.56
N THR A 58 6.28 -31.77 18.60
CA THR A 58 7.25 -31.87 19.70
C THR A 58 8.60 -31.25 19.35
N PHE A 59 9.27 -30.67 20.34
CA PHE A 59 10.58 -30.03 20.23
C PHE A 59 11.50 -30.52 21.34
N GLU A 60 12.76 -30.78 21.01
CA GLU A 60 13.76 -31.22 21.98
C GLU A 60 14.08 -30.13 23.00
N PHE A 61 14.05 -28.85 22.60
CA PHE A 61 14.33 -27.71 23.46
C PHE A 61 13.19 -26.69 23.49
N PRO A 62 12.95 -26.05 24.65
CA PRO A 62 11.82 -25.14 24.82
C PRO A 62 11.99 -23.81 24.09
N ASP A 63 13.23 -23.39 23.82
CA ASP A 63 13.56 -22.22 23.00
C ASP A 63 13.21 -22.44 21.53
N ASP A 64 13.45 -23.63 20.97
CA ASP A 64 12.98 -23.99 19.61
C ASP A 64 11.45 -23.93 19.51
N ALA A 65 10.75 -24.48 20.52
CA ALA A 65 9.30 -24.44 20.58
C ALA A 65 8.77 -23.00 20.70
N ALA A 66 9.43 -22.16 21.52
CA ALA A 66 9.10 -20.74 21.64
C ALA A 66 9.38 -19.97 20.35
N GLN A 67 10.45 -20.31 19.63
CA GLN A 67 10.77 -19.72 18.33
C GLN A 67 9.72 -20.10 17.29
N ALA A 68 9.31 -21.36 17.24
CA ALA A 68 8.22 -21.84 16.39
C ALA A 68 6.90 -21.10 16.71
N PHE A 69 6.57 -20.93 17.99
CA PHE A 69 5.41 -20.16 18.41
C PHE A 69 5.48 -18.71 17.95
N ASN A 70 6.65 -18.08 18.04
CA ASN A 70 6.87 -16.71 17.56
C ASN A 70 6.70 -16.63 16.04
N TYR A 71 7.20 -17.60 15.27
CA TYR A 71 6.97 -17.64 13.83
C TYR A 71 5.50 -17.84 13.48
N MET A 72 4.78 -18.73 14.17
CA MET A 72 3.34 -18.90 13.98
C MET A 72 2.56 -17.63 14.34
N TRP A 73 2.92 -16.97 15.44
CA TRP A 73 2.32 -15.70 15.85
C TRP A 73 2.58 -14.60 14.82
N ARG A 74 3.83 -14.42 14.37
CA ARG A 74 4.20 -13.46 13.31
C ARG A 74 3.47 -13.76 12.02
N TYR A 75 3.37 -15.02 11.62
CA TYR A 75 2.65 -15.43 10.41
C TYR A 75 1.15 -15.11 10.51
N ALA A 76 0.51 -15.48 11.62
CA ALA A 76 -0.90 -15.19 11.84
C ALA A 76 -1.19 -13.68 11.96
N GLU A 77 -0.31 -12.91 12.58
CA GLU A 77 -0.38 -11.45 12.60
C GLU A 77 -0.17 -10.86 11.21
N SER A 78 0.79 -11.36 10.43
CA SER A 78 0.99 -10.98 9.02
C SER A 78 -0.26 -11.23 8.19
N LEU A 79 -0.92 -12.39 8.36
CA LEU A 79 -2.20 -12.69 7.72
C LEU A 79 -3.29 -11.72 8.16
N ARG A 80 -3.41 -11.42 9.46
CA ARG A 80 -4.35 -10.42 10.01
C ARG A 80 -4.17 -9.04 9.39
N VAL A 81 -2.94 -8.62 9.09
CA VAL A 81 -2.66 -7.36 8.37
C VAL A 81 -3.29 -7.37 6.99
N LEU A 82 -3.23 -8.50 6.29
CA LEU A 82 -3.85 -8.63 4.96
C LEU A 82 -5.38 -8.51 5.03
N TYR A 83 -5.99 -8.86 6.17
CA TYR A 83 -7.45 -8.78 6.42
C TYR A 83 -7.93 -7.42 6.94
N GLU A 84 -7.05 -6.59 7.47
CA GLU A 84 -7.43 -5.26 7.95
C GLU A 84 -7.71 -4.37 6.75
N ARG A 85 -9.01 -4.34 6.37
CA ARG A 85 -9.60 -3.61 5.24
C ARG A 85 -8.73 -2.42 4.84
N PRO A 86 -7.96 -2.53 3.75
CA PRO A 86 -7.44 -1.37 3.08
C PRO A 86 -8.63 -0.50 2.67
N GLY A 87 -8.95 0.50 3.48
CA GLY A 87 -9.89 1.54 3.10
C GLY A 87 -9.24 2.37 2.00
N PHE A 88 -9.24 1.89 0.75
CA PHE A 88 -8.93 2.79 -0.35
C PHE A 88 -10.19 3.57 -0.70
N SER A 89 -10.49 4.59 0.11
CA SER A 89 -11.49 5.61 -0.22
C SER A 89 -10.87 6.65 -1.16
N GLY A 90 -10.43 6.24 -2.36
CA GLY A 90 -9.73 7.14 -3.29
C GLY A 90 -10.28 7.16 -4.72
N ALA A 91 -11.40 6.48 -5.00
CA ALA A 91 -12.00 6.49 -6.33
C ALA A 91 -13.41 7.10 -6.30
N GLY A 92 -13.47 8.43 -6.42
CA GLY A 92 -14.70 9.18 -6.74
C GLY A 92 -15.27 10.01 -5.57
N GLY A 93 -14.75 11.22 -5.39
CA GLY A 93 -15.26 12.21 -4.43
C GLY A 93 -14.57 13.56 -4.61
N ALA A 94 -15.00 14.58 -3.85
CA ALA A 94 -14.43 15.94 -3.85
C ALA A 94 -12.95 16.01 -3.39
N ASP A 95 -12.42 14.90 -2.84
CA ASP A 95 -11.02 14.74 -2.38
C ASP A 95 -10.10 14.12 -3.47
N SER A 96 -10.49 14.12 -4.74
CA SER A 96 -9.64 13.59 -5.81
C SER A 96 -8.41 14.48 -6.03
N PRO A 97 -7.18 13.92 -6.18
CA PRO A 97 -6.00 14.72 -6.40
C PRO A 97 -6.06 15.58 -7.67
N ASP A 98 -5.59 16.82 -7.59
CA ASP A 98 -5.44 17.71 -8.76
C ASP A 98 -4.12 17.40 -9.50
N ARG A 99 -4.17 16.31 -10.27
CA ARG A 99 -3.01 15.80 -11.03
C ARG A 99 -2.53 16.80 -12.08
N ALA A 100 -3.44 17.55 -12.69
CA ALA A 100 -3.13 18.48 -13.76
C ALA A 100 -2.26 19.64 -13.26
N THR A 101 -2.58 20.19 -12.08
CA THR A 101 -1.76 21.23 -11.45
C THR A 101 -0.36 20.71 -11.12
N VAL A 102 -0.26 19.50 -10.57
CA VAL A 102 1.04 18.90 -10.21
C VAL A 102 1.89 18.63 -11.44
N GLU A 103 1.32 18.05 -12.49
CA GLU A 103 2.00 17.80 -13.77
C GLU A 103 2.53 19.10 -14.39
N ALA A 104 1.72 20.18 -14.37
CA ALA A 104 2.13 21.48 -14.88
C ALA A 104 3.29 22.10 -14.08
N ILE A 105 3.29 21.96 -12.75
CA ILE A 105 4.39 22.43 -11.88
C ILE A 105 5.68 21.67 -12.18
N ILE A 106 5.62 20.34 -12.21
CA ILE A 106 6.78 19.47 -12.47
C ILE A 106 7.33 19.75 -13.87
N GLN A 107 6.46 19.81 -14.88
CA GLN A 107 6.89 20.06 -16.26
C GLN A 107 7.57 21.41 -16.40
N ARG A 108 7.02 22.49 -15.81
CA ARG A 108 7.65 23.82 -15.83
C ARG A 108 9.04 23.82 -15.19
N ALA A 109 9.21 23.13 -14.07
CA ALA A 109 10.52 23.01 -13.42
C ALA A 109 11.52 22.25 -14.28
N ARG A 110 11.09 21.15 -14.92
CA ARG A 110 11.93 20.36 -15.83
C ARG A 110 12.31 21.10 -17.09
N ASP A 111 11.38 21.84 -17.71
CA ASP A 111 11.63 22.68 -18.88
C ASP A 111 12.65 23.79 -18.55
N ALA A 112 12.59 24.32 -17.33
CA ALA A 112 13.58 25.25 -16.78
C ALA A 112 14.88 24.57 -16.32
N ARG A 113 15.05 23.25 -16.54
CA ARG A 113 16.17 22.41 -16.09
C ARG A 113 16.46 22.50 -14.59
N ARG A 114 15.43 22.75 -13.77
CA ARG A 114 15.51 22.75 -12.31
C ARG A 114 15.28 21.35 -11.76
N THR A 115 16.06 21.00 -10.74
CA THR A 115 15.91 19.77 -9.95
C THR A 115 15.28 20.01 -8.58
N VAL A 116 15.08 21.26 -8.20
CA VAL A 116 14.50 21.65 -6.91
C VAL A 116 13.26 22.51 -7.17
N LEU A 117 12.18 22.18 -6.48
CA LEU A 117 10.99 23.02 -6.46
C LEU A 117 11.09 24.04 -5.33
N THR A 118 10.52 25.22 -5.56
CA THR A 118 10.40 26.24 -4.53
C THR A 118 9.47 25.76 -3.41
N GLU A 119 9.53 26.39 -2.23
CA GLU A 119 8.61 26.06 -1.13
C GLU A 119 7.14 26.26 -1.51
N ALA A 120 6.86 27.26 -2.36
CA ALA A 120 5.53 27.52 -2.88
C ALA A 120 5.03 26.38 -3.77
N GLU A 121 5.83 25.97 -4.76
CA GLU A 121 5.54 24.84 -5.64
C GLU A 121 5.39 23.54 -4.85
N SER A 122 6.29 23.27 -3.90
CA SER A 122 6.25 22.07 -3.05
C SER A 122 4.95 21.99 -2.24
N LYS A 123 4.52 23.11 -1.63
CA LYS A 123 3.27 23.17 -0.87
C LYS A 123 2.01 23.09 -1.75
N GLN A 124 2.06 23.60 -2.97
CA GLN A 124 0.98 23.42 -3.95
C GLN A 124 0.81 21.95 -4.33
N ILE A 125 1.91 21.21 -4.52
CA ILE A 125 1.84 19.76 -4.79
C ILE A 125 1.22 19.01 -3.61
N LEU A 126 1.64 19.32 -2.37
CA LEU A 126 1.04 18.72 -1.17
C LEU A 126 -0.47 19.01 -1.08
N ALA A 127 -0.87 20.27 -1.27
CA ALA A 127 -2.27 20.68 -1.22
C ALA A 127 -3.11 20.01 -2.33
N ALA A 128 -2.54 19.80 -3.52
CA ALA A 128 -3.21 19.10 -4.62
C ALA A 128 -3.52 17.62 -4.30
N TYR A 129 -2.83 17.02 -3.34
CA TYR A 129 -3.12 15.69 -2.79
C TYR A 129 -3.87 15.75 -1.44
N GLY A 130 -4.46 16.89 -1.09
CA GLY A 130 -5.23 17.04 0.14
C GLY A 130 -4.39 17.02 1.42
N ILE A 131 -3.08 17.29 1.33
CA ILE A 131 -2.20 17.44 2.49
C ILE A 131 -2.22 18.92 2.90
N PRO A 132 -2.76 19.29 4.09
CA PRO A 132 -2.90 20.69 4.46
C PRO A 132 -1.55 21.37 4.66
N THR A 133 -1.39 22.56 4.10
CA THR A 133 -0.16 23.36 4.20
C THR A 133 -0.46 24.71 4.82
N ILE A 134 0.54 25.30 5.48
CA ILE A 134 0.42 26.67 5.97
C ILE A 134 0.30 27.65 4.79
N PRO A 135 -0.63 28.62 4.83
CA PRO A 135 -0.77 29.59 3.75
C PRO A 135 0.54 30.38 3.58
N LEU A 136 0.86 30.70 2.34
CA LEU A 136 2.07 31.43 2.00
C LEU A 136 1.82 32.42 0.86
N THR A 137 2.53 33.54 0.90
CA THR A 137 2.54 34.52 -0.18
C THR A 137 3.98 34.82 -0.55
N VAL A 138 4.32 34.66 -1.83
CA VAL A 138 5.65 35.02 -2.34
C VAL A 138 5.69 36.53 -2.60
N ALA A 139 6.71 37.19 -2.07
CA ALA A 139 6.95 38.62 -2.22
C ALA A 139 8.35 38.85 -2.79
N ALA A 140 8.43 39.45 -3.97
CA ALA A 140 9.70 39.79 -4.62
C ALA A 140 10.33 41.08 -4.06
N THR A 141 9.51 41.95 -3.44
CA THR A 141 9.95 43.23 -2.89
C THR A 141 9.62 43.35 -1.40
N GLU A 142 10.31 44.26 -0.73
CA GLU A 142 10.07 44.55 0.68
C GLU A 142 8.63 45.04 0.92
N ASP A 143 8.11 45.92 0.07
CA ASP A 143 6.74 46.44 0.19
C ASP A 143 5.69 45.36 -0.04
N ASP A 144 5.94 44.44 -0.98
CA ASP A 144 5.06 43.28 -1.18
C ASP A 144 5.07 42.35 0.05
N ALA A 145 6.23 42.19 0.71
CA ALA A 145 6.35 41.36 1.90
C ALA A 145 5.60 41.95 3.09
N VAL A 146 5.66 43.28 3.25
CA VAL A 146 4.88 44.02 4.26
C VAL A 146 3.40 43.89 4.00
N ARG A 147 2.94 44.09 2.76
CA ARG A 147 1.53 43.95 2.40
C ARG A 147 1.02 42.54 2.67
N ALA A 148 1.77 41.52 2.24
CA ALA A 148 1.44 40.13 2.51
C ALA A 148 1.38 39.82 4.02
N ALA A 149 2.30 40.38 4.82
CA ALA A 149 2.30 40.18 6.26
C ALA A 149 1.09 40.84 6.94
N ALA A 150 0.69 42.03 6.48
CA ALA A 150 -0.51 42.71 6.97
C ALA A 150 -1.79 41.93 6.64
N ASP A 151 -1.88 41.36 5.44
CA ASP A 151 -3.03 40.55 4.99
C ASP A 151 -3.15 39.22 5.77
N LEU A 152 -2.01 38.57 6.05
CA LEU A 152 -1.96 37.31 6.80
C LEU A 152 -2.10 37.49 8.31
N GLY A 153 -1.78 38.68 8.83
CA GLY A 153 -1.78 39.00 10.25
C GLY A 153 -0.49 38.62 10.98
N TYR A 154 -0.16 39.39 12.02
CA TYR A 154 1.05 39.21 12.84
C TYR A 154 0.81 38.29 14.06
N PRO A 155 1.85 37.61 14.58
CA PRO A 155 3.22 37.58 14.07
C PRO A 155 3.39 36.72 12.81
N THR A 156 4.34 37.09 11.95
CA THR A 156 4.65 36.38 10.69
C THR A 156 6.06 35.79 10.69
N VAL A 157 6.32 34.99 9.66
CA VAL A 157 7.59 34.37 9.32
C VAL A 157 7.97 34.76 7.90
N LEU A 158 9.25 35.09 7.69
CA LEU A 158 9.85 35.27 6.38
C LEU A 158 10.84 34.14 6.11
N LYS A 159 10.68 33.47 4.97
CA LYS A 159 11.62 32.47 4.47
C LYS A 159 12.13 32.89 3.10
N LEU A 160 13.38 32.57 2.77
CA LEU A 160 13.97 32.81 1.46
C LEU A 160 13.14 32.13 0.36
N HIS A 161 12.80 32.89 -0.68
CA HIS A 161 12.32 32.34 -1.95
C HIS A 161 13.49 32.19 -2.92
N SER A 162 13.80 30.95 -3.29
CA SER A 162 14.91 30.59 -4.16
C SER A 162 14.59 29.31 -4.93
N GLU A 163 15.10 29.21 -6.17
CA GLU A 163 15.00 28.01 -7.01
C GLU A 163 16.20 27.07 -6.85
N THR A 164 17.25 27.50 -6.13
CA THR A 164 18.53 26.78 -6.04
C THR A 164 18.92 26.43 -4.61
N ILE A 165 18.48 27.21 -3.62
CA ILE A 165 18.83 27.01 -2.20
C ILE A 165 17.73 26.19 -1.51
N THR A 166 18.10 25.00 -1.04
CA THR A 166 17.21 24.09 -0.29
C THR A 166 17.28 24.33 1.22
N HIS A 167 18.49 24.40 1.79
CA HIS A 167 18.71 24.61 3.22
C HIS A 167 18.75 26.11 3.56
N LYS A 168 17.55 26.69 3.68
CA LYS A 168 17.33 28.13 3.93
C LYS A 168 18.01 28.63 5.22
N THR A 169 18.00 27.82 6.27
CA THR A 169 18.60 28.19 7.57
C THR A 169 20.10 28.43 7.49
N ASP A 170 20.84 27.66 6.68
CA ASP A 170 22.31 27.72 6.58
C ASP A 170 22.79 29.06 6.01
N VAL A 171 21.98 29.64 5.13
CA VAL A 171 22.22 30.96 4.52
C VAL A 171 21.57 32.12 5.29
N GLY A 172 21.00 31.85 6.47
CA GLY A 172 20.28 32.86 7.27
C GLY A 172 18.93 33.27 6.64
N GLY A 173 18.39 32.44 5.75
CA GLY A 173 17.19 32.70 4.97
C GLY A 173 15.87 32.44 5.71
N VAL A 174 15.86 32.42 7.04
CA VAL A 174 14.65 32.23 7.85
C VAL A 174 14.64 33.24 8.98
N GLN A 175 13.57 34.02 9.08
CA GLN A 175 13.33 35.02 10.14
C GLN A 175 11.94 34.76 10.74
N LEU A 176 11.90 34.50 12.04
CA LEU A 176 10.70 34.08 12.77
C LEU A 176 10.20 35.20 13.68
N ASN A 177 8.95 35.10 14.13
CA ASN A 177 8.35 35.97 15.16
C ASN A 177 8.39 37.46 14.85
N LEU A 178 7.98 37.81 13.63
CA LEU A 178 7.94 39.18 13.16
C LEU A 178 6.63 39.80 13.60
N ALA A 179 6.67 40.66 14.62
CA ALA A 179 5.48 41.17 15.29
C ALA A 179 4.82 42.37 14.60
N ASP A 180 5.53 43.04 13.69
CA ASP A 180 5.08 44.28 13.05
C ASP A 180 5.74 44.50 11.68
N GLU A 181 5.28 45.54 10.97
CA GLU A 181 5.83 45.98 9.67
C GLU A 181 7.34 46.25 9.73
N ALA A 182 7.81 46.95 10.76
CA ALA A 182 9.21 47.32 10.86
C ALA A 182 10.12 46.08 11.02
N ALA A 183 9.65 45.06 11.73
CA ALA A 183 10.31 43.76 11.84
C ALA A 183 10.37 43.05 10.49
N VAL A 184 9.29 43.07 9.71
CA VAL A 184 9.25 42.48 8.36
C VAL A 184 10.25 43.14 7.42
N ARG A 185 10.29 44.48 7.38
CA ARG A 185 11.25 45.23 6.54
C ARG A 185 12.69 44.90 6.88
N ARG A 186 13.03 44.92 8.18
CA ARG A 186 14.38 44.55 8.66
C ARG A 186 14.73 43.12 8.26
N ALA A 187 13.82 42.17 8.49
CA ALA A 187 14.05 40.77 8.17
C ALA A 187 14.22 40.51 6.67
N PHE A 188 13.45 41.19 5.80
CA PHE A 188 13.62 41.12 4.34
C PHE A 188 15.03 41.53 3.93
N GLN A 189 15.51 42.68 4.41
CA GLN A 189 16.85 43.17 4.11
C GLN A 189 17.93 42.27 4.69
N THR A 190 17.74 41.75 5.90
CA THR A 190 18.68 40.78 6.50
C THR A 190 18.82 39.55 5.62
N ILE A 191 17.72 38.91 5.21
CA ILE A 191 17.76 37.72 4.34
C ILE A 191 18.44 38.05 3.02
N LYS A 192 18.08 39.17 2.38
CA LYS A 192 18.67 39.59 1.10
C LYS A 192 20.18 39.73 1.21
N ASN A 193 20.66 40.42 2.24
CA ASN A 193 22.09 40.66 2.45
C ASN A 193 22.82 39.37 2.76
N THR A 194 22.34 38.54 3.70
CA THR A 194 23.03 37.30 4.09
C THR A 194 23.10 36.29 2.95
N VAL A 195 22.05 36.18 2.14
CA VAL A 195 22.03 35.28 0.98
C VAL A 195 22.94 35.79 -0.13
N THR A 196 22.92 37.10 -0.39
CA THR A 196 23.82 37.72 -1.39
C THR A 196 25.29 37.52 -1.00
N GLU A 197 25.63 37.66 0.28
CA GLU A 197 27.00 37.47 0.79
C GLU A 197 27.44 36.01 0.76
N LYS A 198 26.57 35.07 1.16
CA LYS A 198 26.95 33.65 1.33
C LYS A 198 26.83 32.81 0.06
N ALA A 199 25.88 33.13 -0.80
CA ALA A 199 25.55 32.30 -1.97
C ALA A 199 25.64 33.08 -3.28
N GLY A 200 25.23 34.35 -3.30
CA GLY A 200 25.15 35.18 -4.51
C GLY A 200 23.80 35.86 -4.65
N ALA A 201 23.77 37.01 -5.33
CA ALA A 201 22.57 37.84 -5.48
C ALA A 201 21.48 37.14 -6.33
N GLU A 202 21.89 36.32 -7.29
CA GLU A 202 21.04 35.55 -8.20
C GLU A 202 20.17 34.51 -7.49
N HIS A 203 20.55 34.11 -6.26
CA HIS A 203 19.83 33.12 -5.48
C HIS A 203 18.71 33.73 -4.61
N PHE A 204 18.62 35.05 -4.56
CA PHE A 204 17.56 35.77 -3.84
C PHE A 204 16.48 36.22 -4.84
N LEU A 205 15.36 35.50 -4.89
CA LEU A 205 14.20 35.85 -5.70
C LEU A 205 13.12 36.60 -4.89
N GLY A 206 13.38 36.84 -3.61
CA GLY A 206 12.44 37.42 -2.65
C GLY A 206 12.26 36.53 -1.43
N VAL A 207 11.06 36.58 -0.85
CA VAL A 207 10.70 35.87 0.38
C VAL A 207 9.32 35.24 0.27
N ALA A 208 9.11 34.12 0.95
CA ALA A 208 7.79 33.60 1.26
C ALA A 208 7.38 34.11 2.65
N VAL A 209 6.25 34.81 2.70
CA VAL A 209 5.62 35.31 3.93
C VAL A 209 4.58 34.30 4.39
N GLN A 210 4.64 33.92 5.67
CA GLN A 210 3.75 32.93 6.28
C GLN A 210 3.29 33.43 7.66
N PRO A 211 2.10 33.04 8.14
CA PRO A 211 1.73 33.28 9.53
C PRO A 211 2.65 32.51 10.47
N MET A 212 2.91 33.03 11.66
CA MET A 212 3.63 32.30 12.69
C MET A 212 2.68 31.41 13.48
N GLU A 213 2.75 30.11 13.24
CA GLU A 213 1.97 29.16 14.01
C GLU A 213 2.61 28.86 15.36
N ARG A 214 1.78 28.91 16.42
CA ARG A 214 2.20 28.43 17.73
C ARG A 214 2.29 26.91 17.66
N LEU A 215 3.44 26.35 18.03
CA LEU A 215 3.73 24.92 18.06
C LEU A 215 3.02 24.21 19.23
N ASP A 216 1.72 24.41 19.40
CA ASP A 216 0.92 23.59 20.31
C ASP A 216 0.56 22.27 19.62
N GLY A 217 1.54 21.38 19.57
CA GLY A 217 1.46 20.10 18.88
C GLY A 217 2.76 19.31 18.96
N TYR A 218 2.84 18.26 18.16
CA TYR A 218 4.03 17.47 17.90
C TYR A 218 4.57 17.82 16.51
N GLU A 219 5.88 17.93 16.40
CA GLU A 219 6.55 18.02 15.09
C GLU A 219 6.83 16.60 14.60
N LEU A 220 6.35 16.30 13.40
CA LEU A 220 6.57 15.04 12.71
C LEU A 220 7.37 15.27 11.43
N ILE A 221 8.02 14.21 10.96
CA ILE A 221 8.62 14.17 9.63
C ILE A 221 7.87 13.12 8.80
N VAL A 222 7.50 13.51 7.58
CA VAL A 222 6.93 12.62 6.56
C VAL A 222 7.71 12.83 5.29
N GLY A 223 8.30 11.77 4.74
CA GLY A 223 9.17 11.90 3.59
C GLY A 223 9.18 10.68 2.68
N SER A 224 9.79 10.83 1.52
CA SER A 224 10.09 9.74 0.59
C SER A 224 11.42 9.98 -0.09
N SER A 225 12.18 8.91 -0.27
CA SER A 225 13.43 8.90 -1.05
C SER A 225 13.55 7.62 -1.85
N ILE A 226 14.45 7.60 -2.84
CA ILE A 226 14.69 6.43 -3.67
C ILE A 226 15.74 5.53 -3.00
N ASP A 227 15.35 4.29 -2.72
CA ASP A 227 16.24 3.17 -2.42
C ASP A 227 16.65 2.45 -3.71
N ALA A 228 17.89 1.95 -3.75
CA ALA A 228 18.46 1.32 -4.93
C ALA A 228 17.79 -0.01 -5.32
N GLN A 229 17.21 -0.73 -4.35
CA GLN A 229 16.55 -2.02 -4.57
C GLN A 229 15.04 -1.89 -4.63
N PHE A 230 14.46 -1.07 -3.76
CA PHE A 230 13.01 -0.99 -3.58
C PHE A 230 12.33 0.17 -4.32
N GLY A 231 13.11 1.06 -4.94
CA GLY A 231 12.57 2.28 -5.52
C GLY A 231 12.10 3.25 -4.42
N PRO A 232 10.97 3.95 -4.59
CA PRO A 232 10.47 4.88 -3.57
C PRO A 232 10.20 4.19 -2.22
N VAL A 233 10.73 4.76 -1.14
CA VAL A 233 10.51 4.32 0.24
C VAL A 233 10.01 5.49 1.07
N LEU A 234 8.91 5.27 1.80
CA LEU A 234 8.30 6.27 2.67
C LEU A 234 8.95 6.28 4.06
N LEU A 235 8.97 7.45 4.67
CA LEU A 235 9.50 7.75 6.00
C LEU A 235 8.41 8.42 6.85
N PHE A 236 8.27 7.96 8.09
CA PHE A 236 7.48 8.62 9.13
C PHE A 236 8.27 8.63 10.43
N GLY A 237 8.25 9.73 11.17
CA GLY A 237 8.95 9.79 12.44
C GLY A 237 8.75 11.08 13.24
N THR A 238 9.51 11.20 14.31
CA THR A 238 9.63 12.46 15.05
C THR A 238 10.34 13.51 14.18
N GLY A 239 9.75 14.69 14.04
CA GLY A 239 10.28 15.82 13.26
C GLY A 239 11.11 16.80 14.10
N GLY A 240 11.44 17.94 13.49
CA GLY A 240 12.19 19.02 14.13
C GLY A 240 13.71 18.87 14.02
N THR A 241 14.45 19.63 14.81
CA THR A 241 15.92 19.72 14.70
C THR A 241 16.68 18.49 15.26
N LEU A 242 16.01 17.64 16.03
CA LEU A 242 16.62 16.50 16.73
C LEU A 242 16.35 15.14 16.07
N VAL A 243 15.85 15.13 14.83
CA VAL A 243 15.53 13.90 14.06
C VAL A 243 16.71 12.92 14.04
N GLU A 244 17.91 13.41 13.75
CA GLU A 244 19.14 12.58 13.65
C GLU A 244 19.56 11.96 14.99
N VAL A 245 19.18 12.59 16.10
CA VAL A 245 19.57 12.19 17.46
C VAL A 245 18.63 11.10 18.00
N TYR A 246 17.31 11.29 17.88
CA TYR A 246 16.33 10.34 18.43
C TYR A 246 16.20 9.07 17.60
N LYS A 247 16.53 9.12 16.29
CA LYS A 247 16.40 8.02 15.33
C LYS A 247 15.04 7.31 15.39
N ASP A 248 14.01 8.05 15.76
CA ASP A 248 12.64 7.54 15.90
C ASP A 248 11.92 7.63 14.56
N ARG A 249 12.13 6.61 13.73
CA ARG A 249 11.59 6.55 12.37
C ARG A 249 11.12 5.15 11.99
N ALA A 250 10.11 5.10 11.15
CA ALA A 250 9.63 3.90 10.49
C ALA A 250 9.69 4.10 8.97
N LEU A 251 9.98 3.00 8.27
CA LEU A 251 9.99 2.93 6.82
C LEU A 251 8.89 1.98 6.32
N ALA A 252 8.32 2.32 5.16
CA ALA A 252 7.35 1.49 4.46
C ALA A 252 7.47 1.67 2.95
N LEU A 253 6.95 0.69 2.20
CA LEU A 253 6.87 0.76 0.74
C LEU A 253 5.49 1.29 0.34
N PRO A 254 5.41 2.22 -0.62
CA PRO A 254 4.15 2.60 -1.23
C PRO A 254 3.62 1.49 -2.17
N PRO A 255 2.30 1.39 -2.41
CA PRO A 255 1.23 2.22 -1.84
C PRO A 255 0.87 1.82 -0.39
N LEU A 256 0.49 2.81 0.43
CA LEU A 256 -0.09 2.59 1.75
C LEU A 256 -1.61 2.52 1.71
N SER A 257 -2.16 1.65 2.54
CA SER A 257 -3.54 1.69 3.00
C SER A 257 -3.61 2.31 4.40
N ASP A 258 -4.81 2.65 4.89
CA ASP A 258 -5.02 3.15 6.26
C ASP A 258 -4.33 2.25 7.31
N THR A 259 -4.49 0.94 7.13
CA THR A 259 -3.87 -0.09 7.97
C THR A 259 -2.35 -0.03 7.93
N LEU A 260 -1.76 0.00 6.73
CA LEU A 260 -0.31 0.03 6.57
C LEU A 260 0.27 1.34 7.12
N ALA A 261 -0.41 2.46 6.91
CA ALA A 261 -0.07 3.75 7.48
C ALA A 261 -0.09 3.72 9.01
N ARG A 262 -1.19 3.25 9.62
CA ARG A 262 -1.30 3.10 11.08
C ARG A 262 -0.17 2.26 11.66
N ARG A 263 0.11 1.10 11.07
CA ARG A 263 1.17 0.17 11.53
C ARG A 263 2.57 0.75 11.34
N MET A 264 2.81 1.45 10.24
CA MET A 264 4.05 2.20 10.03
C MET A 264 4.26 3.18 11.17
N MET A 265 3.23 3.96 11.53
CA MET A 265 3.32 4.94 12.62
C MET A 265 3.51 4.27 13.99
N GLN A 266 2.81 3.17 14.29
CA GLN A 266 2.92 2.39 15.54
C GLN A 266 4.33 1.89 15.84
N ARG A 267 5.19 1.78 14.83
CA ARG A 267 6.59 1.37 15.00
C ARG A 267 7.48 2.48 15.55
N THR A 268 6.97 3.70 15.68
CA THR A 268 7.69 4.85 16.25
C THR A 268 7.33 5.05 17.73
N LYS A 269 8.26 5.65 18.49
CA LYS A 269 8.06 6.03 19.90
C LYS A 269 7.08 7.19 20.01
N ILE A 270 7.12 8.14 19.06
CA ILE A 270 6.22 9.30 19.04
C ILE A 270 4.75 8.91 18.93
N TYR A 271 4.43 7.74 18.35
CA TYR A 271 3.05 7.24 18.27
C TYR A 271 2.32 7.25 19.62
N LYS A 272 2.99 6.83 20.70
CA LYS A 272 2.42 6.85 22.05
C LYS A 272 2.10 8.25 22.55
N ALA A 273 2.86 9.25 22.10
CA ALA A 273 2.58 10.65 22.42
C ALA A 273 1.39 11.18 21.60
N LEU A 274 1.25 10.75 20.35
CA LEU A 274 0.13 11.09 19.47
C LEU A 274 -1.21 10.55 19.99
N GLU A 275 -1.21 9.40 20.66
CA GLU A 275 -2.38 8.84 21.35
C GLU A 275 -2.82 9.65 22.59
N GLY A 276 -2.01 10.64 23.01
CA GLY A 276 -2.26 11.48 24.16
C GLY A 276 -1.46 11.04 25.39
N VAL A 277 -0.75 12.00 25.98
CA VAL A 277 0.01 11.83 27.23
C VAL A 277 -0.34 12.96 28.18
N ARG A 278 -0.23 12.70 29.50
CA ARG A 278 -0.60 13.59 30.63
C ARG A 278 -0.63 15.08 30.26
N GLY A 279 -1.83 15.64 30.13
CA GLY A 279 -2.05 17.08 29.90
C GLY A 279 -2.21 17.52 28.44
N ARG A 280 -1.99 16.64 27.45
CA ARG A 280 -2.25 16.91 26.02
C ARG A 280 -3.32 15.96 25.47
N LYS A 281 -4.18 16.50 24.60
CA LYS A 281 -5.15 15.71 23.83
C LYS A 281 -4.44 14.87 22.78
N SER A 282 -5.04 13.75 22.41
CA SER A 282 -4.61 12.96 21.26
C SER A 282 -4.70 13.78 19.98
N VAL A 283 -3.80 13.53 19.04
CA VAL A 283 -3.92 13.99 17.65
C VAL A 283 -5.10 13.27 16.99
N ASP A 284 -5.71 13.88 15.97
CA ASP A 284 -6.64 13.17 15.10
C ASP A 284 -5.90 12.07 14.31
N MET A 285 -5.84 10.88 14.88
CA MET A 285 -5.14 9.73 14.31
C MET A 285 -5.74 9.30 12.97
N ALA A 286 -7.05 9.42 12.79
CA ALA A 286 -7.69 9.04 11.54
C ALA A 286 -7.34 10.04 10.42
N ALA A 287 -7.26 11.33 10.72
CA ALA A 287 -6.77 12.33 9.77
C ALA A 287 -5.29 12.11 9.41
N LEU A 288 -4.46 11.74 10.39
CA LEU A 288 -3.03 11.48 10.14
C LEU A 288 -2.83 10.23 9.28
N GLU A 289 -3.62 9.16 9.50
CA GLU A 289 -3.62 7.97 8.65
C GLU A 289 -3.99 8.31 7.21
N ARG A 290 -5.07 9.08 6.99
CA ARG A 290 -5.47 9.54 5.65
C ARG A 290 -4.39 10.40 4.99
N LEU A 291 -3.74 11.29 5.74
CA LEU A 291 -2.62 12.09 5.25
C LEU A 291 -1.47 11.20 4.75
N MET A 292 -1.13 10.15 5.50
CA MET A 292 -0.10 9.18 5.08
C MET A 292 -0.50 8.41 3.82
N VAL A 293 -1.77 8.05 3.66
CA VAL A 293 -2.29 7.42 2.43
C VAL A 293 -2.19 8.38 1.25
N HIS A 294 -2.61 9.64 1.41
CA HIS A 294 -2.50 10.66 0.36
C HIS A 294 -1.05 10.95 -0.01
N PHE A 295 -0.16 11.04 0.98
CA PHE A 295 1.27 11.19 0.75
C PHE A 295 1.85 9.98 -0.01
N SER A 296 1.44 8.77 0.34
CA SER A 296 1.80 7.58 -0.42
C SER A 296 1.27 7.61 -1.84
N GLN A 297 0.05 8.10 -2.08
CA GLN A 297 -0.53 8.23 -3.41
C GLN A 297 0.23 9.25 -4.26
N LEU A 298 0.62 10.39 -3.67
CA LEU A 298 1.49 11.39 -4.32
C LEU A 298 2.78 10.74 -4.81
N VAL A 299 3.47 10.01 -3.94
CA VAL A 299 4.74 9.34 -4.29
C VAL A 299 4.56 8.29 -5.39
N VAL A 300 3.44 7.56 -5.38
CA VAL A 300 3.12 6.55 -6.41
C VAL A 300 2.86 7.20 -7.77
N GLU A 301 2.07 8.28 -7.80
CA GLU A 301 1.63 8.90 -9.05
C GLU A 301 2.70 9.84 -9.65
N GLN A 302 3.54 10.46 -8.80
CA GLN A 302 4.50 11.48 -9.21
C GLN A 302 5.93 10.93 -9.30
N GLY A 303 6.15 9.97 -10.20
CA GLY A 303 7.44 9.30 -10.38
C GLY A 303 8.64 10.21 -10.75
N TRP A 304 8.38 11.45 -11.19
CA TRP A 304 9.42 12.46 -11.43
C TRP A 304 10.05 13.02 -10.14
N ILE A 305 9.40 12.82 -8.99
CA ILE A 305 9.89 13.23 -7.68
C ILE A 305 10.90 12.19 -7.18
N LYS A 306 12.15 12.62 -7.03
CA LYS A 306 13.24 11.81 -6.48
C LYS A 306 13.21 11.81 -4.94
N GLU A 307 12.89 12.95 -4.35
CA GLU A 307 12.86 13.12 -2.90
C GLU A 307 11.76 14.12 -2.54
N ILE A 308 10.98 13.80 -1.51
CA ILE A 308 10.00 14.72 -0.95
C ILE A 308 10.04 14.63 0.57
N ASP A 309 10.06 15.76 1.26
CA ASP A 309 10.12 15.84 2.71
C ASP A 309 9.18 16.93 3.23
N ILE A 310 8.37 16.57 4.22
CA ILE A 310 7.56 17.46 5.05
C ILE A 310 8.19 17.48 6.43
N ASN A 311 8.98 18.52 6.71
CA ASN A 311 9.64 18.69 8.00
C ASN A 311 9.74 20.17 8.41
N PRO A 312 8.97 20.63 9.41
CA PRO A 312 8.04 19.85 10.23
C PRO A 312 6.62 19.76 9.64
N LEU A 313 5.98 18.60 9.82
CA LEU A 313 4.53 18.44 9.84
C LEU A 313 4.05 18.67 11.27
N LEU A 314 3.33 19.77 11.52
CA LEU A 314 2.71 20.05 12.82
C LEU A 314 1.47 19.19 12.99
N ALA A 315 1.43 18.40 14.06
CA ALA A 315 0.29 17.56 14.42
C ALA A 315 -0.27 17.93 15.79
N SER A 316 -1.53 18.34 15.84
CA SER A 316 -2.24 18.71 17.06
C SER A 316 -3.60 18.01 17.13
N SER A 317 -4.36 18.21 18.20
CA SER A 317 -5.71 17.63 18.30
C SER A 317 -6.69 18.15 17.25
N ASP A 318 -6.44 19.36 16.74
CA ASP A 318 -7.43 20.09 15.94
C ASP A 318 -7.00 20.22 14.47
N ARG A 319 -5.69 20.08 14.19
CA ARG A 319 -5.13 20.31 12.85
C ARG A 319 -3.83 19.55 12.60
N LEU A 320 -3.64 19.22 11.32
CA LEU A 320 -2.38 18.75 10.73
C LEU A 320 -1.95 19.82 9.71
N LEU A 321 -0.71 20.31 9.80
CA LEU A 321 -0.21 21.38 8.91
C LEU A 321 1.24 21.16 8.52
N ALA A 322 1.52 21.04 7.22
CA ALA A 322 2.87 21.07 6.69
C ALA A 322 3.42 22.50 6.77
N LEU A 323 4.37 22.72 7.69
CA LEU A 323 5.00 24.03 7.91
C LEU A 323 6.13 24.29 6.93
N ASP A 324 6.82 23.23 6.51
CA ASP A 324 7.80 23.26 5.43
C ASP A 324 7.64 22.04 4.53
N ALA A 325 8.09 22.19 3.28
CA ALA A 325 8.06 21.16 2.28
C ALA A 325 9.25 21.32 1.33
N ARG A 326 9.93 20.22 1.04
CA ARG A 326 11.03 20.17 0.07
C ARG A 326 10.73 19.08 -0.94
N VAL A 327 10.73 19.43 -2.22
CA VAL A 327 10.62 18.48 -3.33
C VAL A 327 11.83 18.60 -4.24
N VAL A 328 12.46 17.46 -4.51
CA VAL A 328 13.58 17.31 -5.44
C VAL A 328 13.14 16.37 -6.55
N LEU A 329 13.34 16.80 -7.78
CA LEU A 329 13.07 16.04 -8.99
C LEU A 329 14.29 15.21 -9.40
N HIS A 330 14.04 14.20 -10.24
CA HIS A 330 15.09 13.54 -10.99
C HIS A 330 15.83 14.52 -11.92
N ASP A 331 17.01 14.12 -12.39
CA ASP A 331 17.78 14.93 -13.35
C ASP A 331 16.91 15.27 -14.57
N PRO A 332 16.98 16.51 -15.13
CA PRO A 332 16.14 16.92 -16.24
C PRO A 332 16.22 15.97 -17.45
N ASP A 333 17.38 15.33 -17.66
CA ASP A 333 17.63 14.43 -18.78
C ASP A 333 17.13 12.99 -18.54
N THR A 334 16.55 12.71 -17.37
CA THR A 334 15.94 11.41 -17.03
C THR A 334 14.71 11.14 -17.93
N THR A 335 14.65 9.95 -18.54
CA THR A 335 13.49 9.51 -19.33
C THR A 335 12.49 8.73 -18.48
N VAL A 336 11.26 8.54 -18.97
CA VAL A 336 10.21 7.79 -18.25
C VAL A 336 10.64 6.36 -17.96
N GLU A 337 11.39 5.73 -18.86
CA GLU A 337 11.86 4.35 -18.74
C GLU A 337 12.95 4.19 -17.67
N GLN A 338 13.63 5.28 -17.31
CA GLN A 338 14.69 5.33 -16.31
C GLN A 338 14.15 5.63 -14.91
N LEU A 339 12.86 6.01 -14.78
CA LEU A 339 12.27 6.28 -13.49
C LEU A 339 12.25 5.01 -12.63
N PRO A 340 12.53 5.13 -11.32
CA PRO A 340 12.54 4.00 -10.41
C PRO A 340 11.15 3.35 -10.36
N LYS A 341 11.13 2.02 -10.46
CA LYS A 341 9.89 1.24 -10.35
C LYS A 341 9.52 1.05 -8.89
N LEU A 342 8.23 1.02 -8.62
CA LEU A 342 7.70 0.66 -7.31
C LEU A 342 7.95 -0.83 -7.03
N ALA A 343 8.38 -1.16 -5.81
CA ALA A 343 8.48 -2.55 -5.37
C ALA A 343 7.12 -3.25 -5.30
N ILE A 344 6.05 -2.50 -5.05
CA ILE A 344 4.68 -3.00 -5.01
C ILE A 344 3.89 -2.29 -6.10
N ARG A 345 3.31 -3.05 -7.03
CA ARG A 345 2.50 -2.48 -8.10
C ARG A 345 1.19 -1.90 -7.51
N PRO A 346 0.84 -0.64 -7.82
CA PRO A 346 -0.44 -0.05 -7.42
C PRO A 346 -1.64 -0.77 -8.04
N TYR A 347 -2.81 -0.51 -7.49
CA TYR A 347 -4.07 -1.00 -8.06
C TYR A 347 -4.23 -0.48 -9.51
N PRO A 348 -4.39 -1.36 -10.52
CA PRO A 348 -4.40 -0.97 -11.92
C PRO A 348 -5.79 -0.47 -12.36
N TYR A 349 -6.09 0.79 -12.01
CA TYR A 349 -7.36 1.45 -12.33
C TYR A 349 -7.68 1.46 -13.82
N GLU A 350 -6.67 1.45 -14.69
CA GLU A 350 -6.80 1.40 -16.15
C GLU A 350 -7.58 0.19 -16.66
N TYR A 351 -7.69 -0.89 -15.86
CA TYR A 351 -8.43 -2.10 -16.23
C TYR A 351 -9.87 -2.12 -15.68
N ALA A 352 -10.29 -1.08 -14.97
CA ALA A 352 -11.65 -0.94 -14.48
C ALA A 352 -12.57 -0.27 -15.53
N GLY A 353 -13.78 -0.77 -15.68
CA GLY A 353 -14.79 -0.14 -16.54
C GLY A 353 -16.13 -0.85 -16.55
N SER A 354 -17.19 -0.14 -16.90
CA SER A 354 -18.54 -0.70 -17.02
C SER A 354 -18.69 -1.55 -18.28
N TRP A 355 -19.66 -2.46 -18.26
CA TRP A 355 -20.10 -3.22 -19.41
C TRP A 355 -21.60 -3.50 -19.31
N THR A 356 -22.32 -3.34 -20.41
CA THR A 356 -23.76 -3.58 -20.49
C THR A 356 -24.01 -4.83 -21.33
N ALA A 357 -24.72 -5.79 -20.75
CA ALA A 357 -25.12 -7.01 -21.45
C ALA A 357 -26.23 -6.73 -22.47
N ARG A 358 -26.46 -7.70 -23.36
CA ARG A 358 -27.50 -7.62 -24.41
C ARG A 358 -28.93 -7.50 -23.84
N ASP A 359 -29.14 -8.00 -22.63
CA ASP A 359 -30.42 -7.89 -21.90
C ASP A 359 -30.56 -6.56 -21.14
N GLY A 360 -29.61 -5.63 -21.32
CA GLY A 360 -29.59 -4.32 -20.66
C GLY A 360 -29.03 -4.34 -19.24
N ALA A 361 -28.64 -5.50 -18.71
CA ALA A 361 -28.04 -5.57 -17.37
C ALA A 361 -26.65 -4.91 -17.37
N GLU A 362 -26.41 -4.05 -16.38
CA GLU A 362 -25.14 -3.35 -16.19
C GLU A 362 -24.24 -4.06 -15.18
N PHE A 363 -22.96 -4.14 -15.53
CA PHE A 363 -21.92 -4.74 -14.71
C PHE A 363 -20.70 -3.82 -14.66
N THR A 364 -19.97 -3.87 -13.56
CA THR A 364 -18.63 -3.27 -13.46
C THR A 364 -17.61 -4.39 -13.52
N ILE A 365 -16.61 -4.26 -14.40
CA ILE A 365 -15.48 -5.20 -14.45
C ILE A 365 -14.24 -4.45 -14.03
N ARG A 366 -13.53 -4.95 -13.02
CA ARG A 366 -12.38 -4.27 -12.43
C ARG A 366 -11.41 -5.27 -11.79
N PRO A 367 -10.15 -4.89 -11.53
CA PRO A 367 -9.27 -5.72 -10.72
C PRO A 367 -9.85 -6.06 -9.34
N ILE A 368 -9.52 -7.25 -8.83
CA ILE A 368 -9.91 -7.68 -7.48
C ILE A 368 -9.18 -6.84 -6.43
N ARG A 369 -9.82 -6.61 -5.29
CA ARG A 369 -9.24 -5.91 -4.12
C ARG A 369 -9.25 -6.82 -2.90
N PRO A 370 -8.39 -6.59 -1.89
CA PRO A 370 -8.43 -7.35 -0.64
C PRO A 370 -9.81 -7.31 0.04
N GLU A 371 -10.51 -6.17 -0.04
CA GLU A 371 -11.85 -5.97 0.54
C GLU A 371 -12.95 -6.82 -0.13
N ASP A 372 -12.66 -7.46 -1.27
CA ASP A 372 -13.61 -8.31 -1.98
C ASP A 372 -13.81 -9.68 -1.31
N GLU A 373 -13.02 -10.03 -0.28
CA GLU A 373 -13.08 -11.34 0.38
C GLU A 373 -14.50 -11.76 0.79
N PRO A 374 -15.32 -10.92 1.47
CA PRO A 374 -16.68 -11.31 1.82
C PRO A 374 -17.59 -11.54 0.61
N ALA A 375 -17.44 -10.75 -0.46
CA ALA A 375 -18.21 -10.95 -1.70
C ALA A 375 -17.72 -12.20 -2.46
N MET A 376 -16.45 -12.53 -2.38
CA MET A 376 -15.85 -13.73 -2.95
C MET A 376 -16.30 -15.01 -2.24
N VAL A 377 -16.49 -14.95 -0.91
CA VAL A 377 -17.10 -16.04 -0.14
C VAL A 377 -18.51 -16.31 -0.63
N ARG A 378 -19.38 -15.28 -0.67
CA ARG A 378 -20.76 -15.40 -1.18
C ARG A 378 -20.80 -15.91 -2.63
N PHE A 379 -19.85 -15.47 -3.45
CA PHE A 379 -19.73 -15.97 -4.82
C PHE A 379 -19.51 -17.49 -4.84
N HIS A 380 -18.56 -18.01 -4.05
CA HIS A 380 -18.29 -19.46 -4.01
C HIS A 380 -19.44 -20.28 -3.40
N GLU A 381 -20.17 -19.73 -2.42
CA GLU A 381 -21.37 -20.37 -1.84
C GLU A 381 -22.44 -20.65 -2.90
N ASN A 382 -22.53 -19.80 -3.93
CA ASN A 382 -23.55 -19.88 -4.98
C ASN A 382 -23.12 -20.65 -6.24
N LEU A 383 -21.89 -21.18 -6.29
CA LEU A 383 -21.41 -21.99 -7.43
C LEU A 383 -21.88 -23.43 -7.32
N SER A 384 -22.38 -23.99 -8.43
CA SER A 384 -22.65 -25.44 -8.51
C SER A 384 -21.37 -26.28 -8.49
N GLU A 385 -21.48 -27.54 -8.06
CA GLU A 385 -20.35 -28.50 -8.09
C GLU A 385 -19.78 -28.68 -9.50
N ARG A 386 -20.63 -28.65 -10.53
CA ARG A 386 -20.21 -28.70 -11.94
C ARG A 386 -19.34 -27.50 -12.30
N THR A 387 -19.77 -26.28 -11.95
CA THR A 387 -19.00 -25.06 -12.22
C THR A 387 -17.66 -25.06 -11.49
N VAL A 388 -17.63 -25.54 -10.24
CA VAL A 388 -16.40 -25.73 -9.46
C VAL A 388 -15.45 -26.72 -10.13
N TYR A 389 -15.96 -27.89 -10.52
CA TYR A 389 -15.17 -28.90 -11.21
C TYR A 389 -14.56 -28.37 -12.50
N LEU A 390 -15.34 -27.69 -13.34
CA LEU A 390 -14.84 -27.12 -14.59
C LEU A 390 -13.78 -26.02 -14.37
N ARG A 391 -13.82 -25.29 -13.24
CA ARG A 391 -12.86 -24.24 -12.92
C ARG A 391 -11.55 -24.76 -12.33
N TYR A 392 -11.64 -25.74 -11.43
CA TYR A 392 -10.51 -26.21 -10.62
C TYR A 392 -10.00 -27.59 -11.03
N LEU A 393 -10.67 -28.22 -11.99
CA LEU A 393 -10.37 -29.56 -12.54
C LEU A 393 -10.38 -30.66 -11.46
N GLN A 394 -11.05 -30.39 -10.34
CA GLN A 394 -11.20 -31.30 -9.21
C GLN A 394 -12.45 -30.92 -8.41
N GLN A 395 -12.99 -31.90 -7.69
CA GLN A 395 -14.05 -31.65 -6.71
C GLN A 395 -13.47 -30.94 -5.48
N MET A 396 -14.15 -29.90 -5.01
CA MET A 396 -13.73 -29.14 -3.83
C MET A 396 -14.90 -28.93 -2.89
N GLN A 397 -14.72 -29.29 -1.62
CA GLN A 397 -15.74 -29.07 -0.60
C GLN A 397 -15.96 -27.57 -0.38
N LEU A 398 -17.20 -27.16 -0.07
CA LEU A 398 -17.51 -25.75 0.19
C LEU A 398 -16.61 -25.16 1.29
N SER A 399 -16.41 -25.89 2.39
CA SER A 399 -15.52 -25.49 3.50
C SER A 399 -14.09 -25.15 3.04
N GLN A 400 -13.55 -25.89 2.07
CA GLN A 400 -12.25 -25.61 1.48
C GLN A 400 -12.29 -24.39 0.55
N ARG A 401 -13.39 -24.22 -0.20
CA ARG A 401 -13.57 -23.10 -1.14
C ARG A 401 -13.67 -21.76 -0.43
N VAL A 402 -14.44 -21.69 0.65
CA VAL A 402 -14.68 -20.48 1.45
C VAL A 402 -13.74 -20.34 2.65
N GLY A 403 -12.74 -21.23 2.76
CA GLY A 403 -11.73 -21.15 3.81
C GLY A 403 -11.05 -19.78 3.78
N HIS A 404 -11.08 -19.08 4.91
CA HIS A 404 -10.60 -17.71 5.06
C HIS A 404 -9.19 -17.48 4.47
N ASP A 405 -8.23 -18.33 4.84
CA ASP A 405 -6.83 -18.26 4.33
C ASP A 405 -6.74 -18.40 2.81
N ARG A 406 -7.65 -19.17 2.20
CA ARG A 406 -7.72 -19.30 0.73
C ARG A 406 -8.30 -18.05 0.11
N MET A 407 -9.37 -17.48 0.68
CA MET A 407 -10.03 -16.30 0.13
C MET A 407 -9.13 -15.07 0.16
N VAL A 408 -8.37 -14.84 1.24
CA VAL A 408 -7.42 -13.73 1.23
C VAL A 408 -6.29 -13.92 0.24
N ARG A 409 -5.73 -15.13 0.11
CA ARG A 409 -4.73 -15.38 -0.95
C ARG A 409 -5.28 -15.16 -2.36
N ILE A 410 -6.59 -15.33 -2.56
CA ILE A 410 -7.24 -15.09 -3.85
C ILE A 410 -7.52 -13.59 -4.09
N CYS A 411 -7.84 -12.83 -3.04
CA CYS A 411 -8.21 -11.41 -3.16
C CYS A 411 -7.01 -10.47 -3.04
N PHE A 412 -5.97 -10.86 -2.31
CA PHE A 412 -4.71 -10.14 -2.19
C PHE A 412 -3.76 -10.54 -3.34
N ALA A 413 -4.02 -9.97 -4.52
CA ALA A 413 -3.26 -10.25 -5.72
C ALA A 413 -2.01 -9.36 -5.82
N ASP A 414 -0.88 -9.96 -6.17
CA ASP A 414 0.29 -9.22 -6.63
C ASP A 414 0.10 -8.88 -8.11
N TYR A 415 -0.30 -7.64 -8.40
CA TYR A 415 -0.63 -7.19 -9.77
C TYR A 415 0.54 -7.22 -10.75
N ASP A 416 1.79 -7.37 -10.28
CA ASP A 416 2.91 -7.58 -11.18
C ASP A 416 2.94 -9.02 -11.71
N ARG A 417 2.49 -9.98 -10.88
CA ARG A 417 2.50 -11.42 -11.19
C ARG A 417 1.17 -11.94 -11.71
N GLU A 418 0.06 -11.41 -11.21
CA GLU A 418 -1.29 -11.82 -11.58
C GLU A 418 -2.28 -10.67 -11.57
N ILE A 419 -3.19 -10.64 -12.54
CA ILE A 419 -4.23 -9.63 -12.66
C ILE A 419 -5.58 -10.35 -12.66
N PRO A 420 -6.24 -10.50 -11.50
CA PRO A 420 -7.60 -11.00 -11.44
C PRO A 420 -8.59 -9.86 -11.66
N LEU A 421 -9.52 -10.04 -12.60
CA LEU A 421 -10.68 -9.16 -12.80
C LEU A 421 -11.94 -9.80 -12.22
N VAL A 422 -12.69 -9.04 -11.44
CA VAL A 422 -14.00 -9.41 -10.92
C VAL A 422 -15.11 -8.73 -11.71
N VAL A 423 -16.25 -9.39 -11.84
CA VAL A 423 -17.50 -8.84 -12.36
C VAL A 423 -18.38 -8.52 -11.16
N GLU A 424 -18.59 -7.23 -10.93
CA GLU A 424 -19.50 -6.74 -9.92
C GLU A 424 -20.90 -6.55 -10.51
N TRP A 425 -21.88 -6.99 -9.72
CA TRP A 425 -23.29 -6.73 -9.96
C TRP A 425 -23.87 -5.97 -8.78
N LYS A 426 -24.44 -4.79 -9.03
CA LYS A 426 -25.03 -3.95 -7.99
C LYS A 426 -26.27 -4.62 -7.38
N THR A 427 -26.37 -4.56 -6.07
CA THR A 427 -27.52 -5.04 -5.30
C THR A 427 -28.04 -3.93 -4.37
N PRO A 428 -29.26 -4.02 -3.84
CA PRO A 428 -29.76 -3.05 -2.86
C PRO A 428 -28.89 -2.93 -1.60
N GLN A 429 -28.07 -3.94 -1.31
CA GLN A 429 -27.21 -4.04 -0.13
C GLN A 429 -25.74 -3.72 -0.43
N GLY A 430 -25.43 -3.28 -1.65
CA GLY A 430 -24.08 -2.98 -2.11
C GLY A 430 -23.79 -3.61 -3.47
N TYR A 431 -22.92 -4.62 -3.48
CA TYR A 431 -22.60 -5.38 -4.69
C TYR A 431 -22.30 -6.85 -4.35
N ASP A 432 -22.46 -7.70 -5.36
CA ASP A 432 -21.97 -9.07 -5.35
C ASP A 432 -20.98 -9.30 -6.50
N ILE A 433 -20.04 -10.22 -6.27
CA ILE A 433 -19.17 -10.72 -7.33
C ILE A 433 -19.87 -11.89 -8.00
N ILE A 434 -20.05 -11.80 -9.33
CA ILE A 434 -20.76 -12.81 -10.12
C ILE A 434 -19.85 -13.51 -11.15
N GLY A 435 -18.60 -13.09 -11.25
CA GLY A 435 -17.62 -13.70 -12.13
C GLY A 435 -16.22 -13.24 -11.79
N VAL A 436 -15.24 -14.11 -12.03
CA VAL A 436 -13.83 -13.84 -11.80
C VAL A 436 -13.03 -14.43 -12.95
N ALA A 437 -12.22 -13.60 -13.57
CA ALA A 437 -11.17 -14.01 -14.48
C ALA A 437 -9.82 -13.73 -13.85
N ARG A 438 -8.82 -14.56 -14.10
CA ARG A 438 -7.46 -14.37 -13.60
C ARG A 438 -6.46 -14.58 -14.72
N LEU A 439 -5.56 -13.62 -14.88
CA LEU A 439 -4.35 -13.73 -15.66
C LEU A 439 -3.16 -13.93 -14.71
N SER A 440 -2.32 -14.94 -14.91
CA SER A 440 -1.16 -15.23 -14.06
C SER A 440 0.08 -15.44 -14.92
N LYS A 441 1.10 -14.58 -14.78
CA LYS A 441 2.36 -14.70 -15.52
C LYS A 441 3.10 -15.99 -15.12
N VAL A 442 3.56 -16.74 -16.11
CA VAL A 442 4.34 -17.96 -15.90
C VAL A 442 5.79 -17.58 -15.65
N GLN A 443 6.42 -18.13 -14.60
CA GLN A 443 7.81 -17.83 -14.30
C GLN A 443 8.75 -18.41 -15.37
N GLY A 444 9.75 -17.62 -15.77
CA GLY A 444 10.82 -18.06 -16.69
C GLY A 444 10.47 -18.03 -18.18
N VAL A 445 9.21 -17.76 -18.55
CA VAL A 445 8.77 -17.65 -19.94
C VAL A 445 7.83 -16.45 -20.11
N ASN A 446 7.79 -15.85 -21.30
CA ASN A 446 6.86 -14.76 -21.59
C ASN A 446 5.45 -15.29 -21.96
N GLU A 447 4.86 -16.05 -21.04
CA GLU A 447 3.51 -16.59 -21.16
C GLU A 447 2.68 -16.23 -19.93
N ALA A 448 1.35 -16.15 -20.08
CA ALA A 448 0.45 -16.03 -18.96
C ALA A 448 -0.69 -17.06 -19.04
N ARG A 449 -0.97 -17.69 -17.91
CA ARG A 449 -2.14 -18.56 -17.75
C ARG A 449 -3.37 -17.72 -17.52
N TRP A 450 -4.46 -18.06 -18.19
CA TRP A 450 -5.76 -17.45 -17.93
C TRP A 450 -6.71 -18.50 -17.38
N ALA A 451 -7.62 -18.08 -16.50
CA ALA A 451 -8.74 -18.90 -16.09
C ALA A 451 -9.93 -18.07 -15.61
N ILE A 452 -11.14 -18.63 -15.72
CA ILE A 452 -12.39 -17.92 -15.49
C ILE A 452 -13.42 -18.78 -14.78
N VAL A 453 -14.24 -18.15 -13.94
CA VAL A 453 -15.46 -18.72 -13.37
C VAL A 453 -16.57 -17.67 -13.39
N ILE A 454 -17.79 -18.06 -13.75
CA ILE A 454 -18.98 -17.21 -13.75
C ILE A 454 -20.08 -17.94 -12.99
N ALA A 455 -20.79 -17.23 -12.12
CA ALA A 455 -21.91 -17.75 -11.36
C ALA A 455 -22.96 -18.33 -12.30
N ASP A 456 -23.50 -19.51 -11.94
CA ASP A 456 -24.37 -20.32 -12.82
C ASP A 456 -25.54 -19.51 -13.41
N ARG A 457 -26.19 -18.65 -12.62
CA ARG A 457 -27.31 -17.78 -13.04
C ARG A 457 -26.94 -16.76 -14.12
N PHE A 458 -25.66 -16.42 -14.24
CA PHE A 458 -25.14 -15.39 -15.15
C PHE A 458 -24.40 -15.97 -16.36
N GLN A 459 -24.32 -17.29 -16.47
CA GLN A 459 -23.79 -17.96 -17.66
C GLN A 459 -24.70 -17.74 -18.87
N GLY A 460 -24.13 -17.80 -20.08
CA GLY A 460 -24.87 -17.54 -21.33
C GLY A 460 -25.17 -16.07 -21.63
N LYS A 461 -24.85 -15.13 -20.71
CA LYS A 461 -25.08 -13.68 -20.90
C LYS A 461 -23.97 -12.93 -21.67
N GLY A 462 -22.91 -13.62 -22.07
CA GLY A 462 -21.76 -13.03 -22.77
C GLY A 462 -20.60 -12.56 -21.86
N LEU A 463 -20.74 -12.65 -20.54
CA LEU A 463 -19.71 -12.27 -19.57
C LEU A 463 -18.37 -12.98 -19.82
N GLY A 464 -18.38 -14.28 -20.19
CA GLY A 464 -17.14 -15.03 -20.44
C GLY A 464 -16.38 -14.53 -21.67
N THR A 465 -17.11 -14.15 -22.71
CA THR A 465 -16.56 -13.53 -23.91
C THR A 465 -15.97 -12.15 -23.60
N GLU A 466 -16.68 -11.32 -22.83
CA GLU A 466 -16.20 -9.98 -22.46
C GLU A 466 -14.97 -10.05 -21.54
N LEU A 467 -14.96 -10.94 -20.54
CA LEU A 467 -13.80 -11.13 -19.67
C LEU A 467 -12.59 -11.62 -20.44
N LEU A 468 -12.74 -12.55 -21.38
CA LEU A 468 -11.62 -12.99 -22.23
C LEU A 468 -11.11 -11.85 -23.11
N ARG A 469 -11.99 -11.06 -23.72
CA ARG A 469 -11.61 -9.87 -24.49
C ARG A 469 -10.76 -8.92 -23.66
N ARG A 470 -11.24 -8.54 -22.47
CA ARG A 470 -10.48 -7.66 -21.55
C ARG A 470 -9.17 -8.27 -21.11
N MET A 471 -9.11 -9.58 -20.85
CA MET A 471 -7.86 -10.24 -20.48
C MET A 471 -6.84 -10.29 -21.60
N ILE A 472 -7.28 -10.37 -22.86
CA ILE A 472 -6.39 -10.19 -24.02
C ILE A 472 -5.83 -8.77 -24.06
N ASP A 473 -6.67 -7.76 -23.83
CA ASP A 473 -6.24 -6.35 -23.78
C ASP A 473 -5.24 -6.10 -22.63
N VAL A 474 -5.53 -6.63 -21.44
CA VAL A 474 -4.61 -6.61 -20.29
C VAL A 474 -3.30 -7.31 -20.67
N ALA A 475 -3.33 -8.52 -21.21
CA ALA A 475 -2.12 -9.26 -21.56
C ALA A 475 -1.24 -8.52 -22.58
N ARG A 476 -1.85 -7.81 -23.55
CA ARG A 476 -1.12 -6.94 -24.48
C ARG A 476 -0.49 -5.74 -23.77
N ALA A 477 -1.22 -5.07 -22.90
CA ALA A 477 -0.68 -3.95 -22.10
C ALA A 477 0.49 -4.41 -21.20
N GLU A 478 0.40 -5.63 -20.68
CA GLU A 478 1.45 -6.31 -19.89
C GLU A 478 2.60 -6.88 -20.74
N LYS A 479 2.57 -6.71 -22.07
CA LYS A 479 3.57 -7.22 -23.03
C LYS A 479 3.78 -8.74 -22.95
N VAL A 480 2.72 -9.48 -22.63
CA VAL A 480 2.70 -10.94 -22.64
C VAL A 480 2.71 -11.44 -24.08
N ALA A 481 3.60 -12.37 -24.42
CA ALA A 481 3.70 -12.89 -25.79
C ALA A 481 2.70 -14.02 -26.08
N ARG A 482 2.24 -14.76 -25.06
CA ARG A 482 1.31 -15.88 -25.25
C ARG A 482 0.36 -16.06 -24.07
N LEU A 483 -0.91 -16.28 -24.36
CA LEU A 483 -1.90 -16.75 -23.40
C LEU A 483 -2.07 -18.25 -23.50
N VAL A 484 -2.18 -18.92 -22.36
CA VAL A 484 -2.41 -20.36 -22.29
C VAL A 484 -3.50 -20.69 -21.26
N ALA A 485 -4.23 -21.77 -21.48
CA ALA A 485 -5.18 -22.29 -20.51
C ALA A 485 -5.36 -23.80 -20.66
N ASP A 486 -5.61 -24.46 -19.53
CA ASP A 486 -5.96 -25.87 -19.47
C ASP A 486 -7.43 -25.98 -19.08
N MET A 487 -8.20 -26.81 -19.79
CA MET A 487 -9.62 -27.03 -19.52
C MET A 487 -9.99 -28.50 -19.64
N SER A 488 -11.06 -28.90 -18.94
CA SER A 488 -11.69 -30.20 -19.17
C SER A 488 -12.27 -30.27 -20.59
N PRO A 489 -12.20 -31.42 -21.29
CA PRO A 489 -12.85 -31.64 -22.58
C PRO A 489 -14.35 -31.36 -22.52
N ASP A 490 -14.99 -31.57 -21.37
CA ASP A 490 -16.42 -31.37 -21.16
C ASP A 490 -16.83 -29.89 -21.13
N ASN A 491 -15.87 -28.96 -21.12
CA ASN A 491 -16.14 -27.52 -21.11
C ASN A 491 -16.44 -26.97 -22.52
N VAL A 492 -17.50 -27.48 -23.14
CA VAL A 492 -17.92 -27.11 -24.50
C VAL A 492 -18.15 -25.59 -24.64
N SER A 493 -18.71 -24.96 -23.61
CA SER A 493 -18.96 -23.52 -23.60
C SER A 493 -17.67 -22.70 -23.69
N MET A 494 -16.64 -23.02 -22.92
CA MET A 494 -15.35 -22.32 -23.01
C MET A 494 -14.60 -22.63 -24.29
N ARG A 495 -14.72 -23.85 -24.82
CA ARG A 495 -14.13 -24.21 -26.12
C ARG A 495 -14.64 -23.29 -27.25
N GLN A 496 -15.95 -23.08 -27.33
CA GLN A 496 -16.56 -22.16 -28.30
C GLN A 496 -16.08 -20.71 -28.11
N VAL A 497 -15.88 -20.28 -26.87
CA VAL A 497 -15.32 -18.96 -26.58
C VAL A 497 -13.88 -18.87 -27.08
N PHE A 498 -13.03 -19.85 -26.80
CA PHE A 498 -11.65 -19.89 -27.27
C PHE A 498 -11.53 -19.88 -28.80
N GLU A 499 -12.32 -20.71 -29.48
CA GLU A 499 -12.36 -20.77 -30.95
C GLU A 499 -12.70 -19.39 -31.56
N LYS A 500 -13.66 -18.66 -30.96
CA LYS A 500 -14.06 -17.32 -31.41
C LYS A 500 -12.93 -16.30 -31.34
N PHE A 501 -11.99 -16.44 -30.39
CA PHE A 501 -10.83 -15.55 -30.25
C PHE A 501 -9.58 -16.09 -30.93
N GLY A 502 -9.68 -17.19 -31.70
CA GLY A 502 -8.57 -17.74 -32.46
C GLY A 502 -7.54 -18.51 -31.64
N PHE A 503 -7.91 -18.99 -30.44
CA PHE A 503 -7.05 -19.91 -29.68
C PHE A 503 -6.88 -21.22 -30.45
N LYS A 504 -5.68 -21.76 -30.41
CA LYS A 504 -5.33 -23.06 -30.99
C LYS A 504 -5.28 -24.11 -29.88
N THR A 505 -5.83 -25.28 -30.17
CA THR A 505 -5.71 -26.44 -29.28
C THR A 505 -4.34 -27.09 -29.46
N VAL A 506 -3.62 -27.30 -28.37
CA VAL A 506 -2.36 -28.05 -28.32
C VAL A 506 -2.68 -29.40 -27.69
N ALA A 507 -2.49 -30.49 -28.44
CA ALA A 507 -2.71 -31.84 -27.91
C ALA A 507 -1.71 -32.14 -26.77
N GLN A 508 -2.21 -32.64 -25.64
CA GLN A 508 -1.38 -33.20 -24.58
C GLN A 508 -1.36 -34.73 -24.71
N GLU A 509 -0.17 -35.34 -24.74
CA GLU A 509 -0.01 -36.79 -24.63
C GLU A 509 0.00 -37.20 -23.13
N GLY A 510 -1.01 -37.96 -22.69
CA GLY A 510 -1.09 -38.54 -21.34
C GLY A 510 -2.52 -38.89 -20.89
N GLU A 511 -2.69 -39.98 -20.13
CA GLU A 511 -4.01 -40.46 -19.64
C GLU A 511 -4.68 -39.44 -18.69
N GLY A 512 -5.90 -39.00 -19.03
CA GLY A 512 -6.70 -38.02 -18.25
C GLY A 512 -7.00 -36.69 -18.95
N GLU A 513 -6.64 -36.58 -20.24
CA GLU A 513 -7.06 -35.61 -21.28
C GLU A 513 -7.55 -34.23 -20.80
N LEU A 514 -6.66 -33.39 -20.25
CA LEU A 514 -6.89 -31.95 -20.26
C LEU A 514 -6.65 -31.39 -21.67
N VAL A 515 -7.47 -30.44 -22.09
CA VAL A 515 -7.29 -29.72 -23.35
C VAL A 515 -6.53 -28.44 -23.06
N ARG A 516 -5.30 -28.34 -23.56
CA ARG A 516 -4.53 -27.10 -23.54
C ARG A 516 -4.86 -26.26 -24.76
N VAL A 517 -5.12 -24.97 -24.54
CA VAL A 517 -5.31 -23.98 -25.60
C VAL A 517 -4.31 -22.85 -25.46
N GLU A 518 -3.91 -22.27 -26.59
CA GLU A 518 -2.98 -21.14 -26.62
C GLU A 518 -3.38 -20.07 -27.64
N LEU A 519 -3.04 -18.83 -27.33
CA LEU A 519 -3.15 -17.69 -28.23
C LEU A 519 -1.85 -16.89 -28.20
N ALA A 520 -1.19 -16.79 -29.35
CA ALA A 520 -0.06 -15.88 -29.52
C ALA A 520 -0.56 -14.43 -29.57
N LEU A 521 0.07 -13.55 -28.79
CA LEU A 521 -0.19 -12.13 -28.78
C LEU A 521 0.96 -11.44 -29.53
N SER A 522 0.65 -10.94 -30.74
CA SER A 522 1.58 -10.22 -31.62
C SER A 522 1.87 -8.82 -31.11
#